data_AF-X0Z9V8-F1
#
_entry.id   AF-X0Z9V8-F1
#
_cell.length_a   1.000
_cell.length_b   1.000
_cell.length_c   1.000
_cell.angle_alpha   90.00
_cell.angle_beta   90.00
_cell.angle_gamma   90.00
#
_symmetry.space_group_name_H-M   'P 1'
#
loop_
_entity.id
_entity.type
_entity.pdbx_description
1 polymer ?
#
loop_
_entity_poly.entity_id
_entity_poly.type
_entity_poly.pdbx_seq_one_letter_code
_entity_poly.pdbx_strand_id
1 'polypeptide(L)'
;MCPIKNISSENKHYVVRPLPIILALYIIGIIYGKFISIDLIFLFSIIILLILISIISFVKQWNVTTALLLLIIFLIGIFNYNLNSNPIGANHIANFIEDKKSNIICTVSDKKYFPNQDKISFKVKVSQIERGDFSIRT
;
A
#
# COMPACT_ATOMS: atom_id res chain seq x y z
N MET A 1 -69.25 -18.64 -9.17
CA MET A 1 -68.30 -17.79 -8.42
C MET A 1 -67.25 -18.71 -7.80
N CYS A 2 -66.03 -18.71 -8.33
CA CYS A 2 -64.90 -19.47 -7.77
C CYS A 2 -63.95 -18.50 -7.07
N PRO A 3 -63.33 -18.87 -5.94
CA PRO A 3 -62.50 -17.94 -5.19
C PRO A 3 -61.19 -17.70 -5.94
N ILE A 4 -60.84 -16.42 -6.10
CA ILE A 4 -59.54 -15.99 -6.60
C ILE A 4 -58.52 -16.32 -5.51
N LYS A 5 -57.67 -17.31 -5.79
CA LYS A 5 -56.51 -17.63 -4.97
C LYS A 5 -55.55 -16.45 -5.06
N ASN A 6 -55.48 -15.65 -4.01
CA ASN A 6 -54.48 -14.61 -3.87
C ASN A 6 -53.11 -15.27 -3.82
N ILE A 7 -52.46 -15.36 -4.98
CA ILE A 7 -51.04 -15.65 -5.09
C ILE A 7 -50.34 -14.35 -4.65
N SER A 8 -50.27 -14.13 -3.34
CA SER A 8 -49.28 -13.20 -2.80
C SER A 8 -47.93 -13.86 -3.04
N SER A 9 -47.38 -13.61 -4.23
CA SER A 9 -45.96 -13.82 -4.49
C SER A 9 -45.23 -12.92 -3.51
N GLU A 10 -44.86 -13.48 -2.35
CA GLU A 10 -43.87 -12.90 -1.46
C GLU A 10 -42.53 -12.93 -2.19
N ASN A 11 -42.36 -12.00 -3.14
CA ASN A 11 -41.06 -11.62 -3.65
C ASN A 11 -40.31 -10.95 -2.49
N LYS A 12 -39.72 -11.77 -1.62
CA LYS A 12 -38.65 -11.33 -0.72
C LYS A 12 -37.51 -10.88 -1.63
N HIS A 13 -37.51 -9.60 -1.98
CA HIS A 13 -36.39 -8.96 -2.64
C HIS A 13 -35.20 -9.07 -1.69
N TYR A 14 -34.34 -10.06 -1.90
CA TYR A 14 -33.06 -10.17 -1.20
C TYR A 14 -32.24 -8.94 -1.58
N VAL A 15 -32.15 -7.98 -0.66
CA VAL A 15 -31.30 -6.80 -0.83
C VAL A 15 -29.85 -7.27 -0.77
N VAL A 16 -29.24 -7.47 -1.93
CA VAL A 16 -27.82 -7.78 -2.03
C VAL A 16 -27.04 -6.55 -1.60
N ARG A 17 -26.31 -6.65 -0.48
CA ARG A 17 -25.38 -5.61 -0.01
C ARG A 17 -23.97 -6.02 -0.47
N PRO A 18 -23.42 -5.44 -1.54
CA PRO A 18 -22.11 -5.84 -2.06
C PRO A 18 -20.95 -5.37 -1.15
N LEU A 19 -21.16 -4.31 -0.38
CA LEU A 19 -20.12 -3.65 0.41
C LEU A 19 -19.49 -4.55 1.48
N PRO A 20 -20.25 -5.31 2.30
CA PRO A 20 -19.66 -6.28 3.23
C PRO A 20 -18.76 -7.33 2.57
N ILE A 21 -19.15 -7.82 1.38
CA ILE A 21 -18.41 -8.85 0.64
C ILE A 21 -17.08 -8.27 0.14
N ILE A 22 -17.12 -7.08 -0.46
CA ILE A 22 -15.95 -6.35 -0.95
C ILE A 22 -14.97 -6.07 0.21
N LEU A 23 -15.49 -5.59 1.34
CA LEU A 23 -14.68 -5.29 2.52
C LEU A 23 -13.99 -6.54 3.07
N ALA A 24 -14.73 -7.65 3.19
CA ALA A 24 -14.18 -8.91 3.66
C ALA A 24 -13.05 -9.40 2.75
N LEU A 25 -13.26 -9.38 1.44
CA LEU A 25 -12.25 -9.75 0.43
C LEU A 25 -10.99 -8.88 0.52
N TYR A 26 -11.17 -7.57 0.67
CA TYR A 26 -10.06 -6.64 0.84
C TYR A 26 -9.23 -6.94 2.11
N ILE A 27 -9.90 -7.16 3.25
CA ILE A 27 -9.24 -7.52 4.51
C ILE A 27 -8.48 -8.85 4.37
N ILE A 28 -9.10 -9.86 3.74
CA ILE A 28 -8.45 -11.14 3.45
C ILE A 28 -7.19 -10.93 2.59
N GLY A 29 -7.25 -10.04 1.59
CA GLY A 29 -6.10 -9.63 0.78
C GLY A 29 -4.95 -9.05 1.61
N ILE A 30 -5.25 -8.15 2.55
CA ILE A 30 -4.23 -7.59 3.47
C ILE A 30 -3.57 -8.70 4.29
N ILE A 31 -4.38 -9.59 4.89
CA ILE A 31 -3.86 -10.71 5.70
C ILE A 31 -2.98 -11.61 4.85
N TYR A 32 -3.39 -11.90 3.62
CA TYR A 32 -2.63 -12.73 2.69
C TYR A 32 -1.31 -12.08 2.26
N GLY A 33 -1.31 -10.75 2.10
CA GLY A 33 -0.12 -9.96 1.80
C GLY A 33 1.01 -10.13 2.82
N LYS A 34 0.68 -10.45 4.08
CA LYS A 34 1.69 -10.75 5.12
C LYS A 34 2.55 -11.97 4.79
N PHE A 35 1.99 -12.97 4.12
CA PHE A 35 2.66 -14.23 3.84
C PHE A 35 3.40 -14.24 2.49
N ILE A 36 3.19 -13.21 1.68
CA ILE A 36 3.62 -13.17 0.29
C ILE A 36 4.48 -11.93 0.07
N SER A 37 5.78 -12.14 -0.12
CA SER A 37 6.71 -11.14 -0.61
C SER A 37 6.74 -11.18 -2.15
N ILE A 38 5.96 -10.32 -2.79
CA ILE A 38 5.97 -10.13 -4.25
C ILE A 38 6.54 -8.75 -4.57
N ASP A 39 7.32 -8.65 -5.64
CA ASP A 39 7.77 -7.37 -6.18
C ASP A 39 6.59 -6.45 -6.51
N LEU A 40 6.57 -5.25 -5.92
CA LEU A 40 5.46 -4.31 -6.10
C LEU A 40 5.22 -3.93 -7.56
N ILE A 41 6.29 -3.79 -8.34
CA ILE A 41 6.21 -3.44 -9.77
C ILE A 41 5.49 -4.55 -10.54
N PHE A 42 5.82 -5.81 -10.24
CA PHE A 42 5.19 -6.96 -10.88
C PHE A 42 3.70 -7.06 -10.50
N LEU A 43 3.38 -6.91 -9.21
CA LEU A 43 2.00 -6.91 -8.72
C LEU A 43 1.17 -5.78 -9.35
N PHE A 44 1.74 -4.58 -9.44
CA PHE A 44 1.10 -3.42 -10.07
C PHE A 44 0.80 -3.67 -11.55
N SER A 45 1.74 -4.28 -12.28
CA SER A 45 1.55 -4.66 -13.68
C SER A 45 0.38 -5.63 -13.86
N ILE A 46 0.27 -6.66 -13.00
CA ILE A 46 -0.84 -7.62 -13.00
C ILE A 46 -2.18 -6.91 -12.74
N ILE A 47 -2.23 -5.99 -11.77
CA ILE A 47 -3.45 -5.24 -11.44
C ILE A 47 -3.92 -4.42 -12.66
N ILE A 48 -3.02 -3.71 -13.34
CA ILE A 48 -3.36 -2.94 -14.55
C ILE A 48 -3.93 -3.85 -15.63
N LEU A 49 -3.28 -4.98 -15.88
CA LEU A 49 -3.73 -5.95 -16.89
C LEU A 49 -5.14 -6.47 -16.58
N LEU A 50 -5.41 -6.81 -15.32
CA LEU A 50 -6.72 -7.26 -14.87
C LEU A 50 -7.80 -6.18 -15.02
N ILE A 51 -7.47 -4.91 -14.75
CA ILE A 51 -8.39 -3.79 -14.96
C ILE A 51 -8.76 -3.67 -16.44
N LEU A 52 -7.78 -3.76 -17.35
CA LEU A 52 -8.03 -3.72 -18.79
C LEU A 52 -8.95 -4.87 -19.24
N ILE A 53 -8.67 -6.09 -18.77
CA ILE A 53 -9.52 -7.27 -19.06
C ILE A 53 -10.93 -7.06 -18.48
N SER A 54 -11.05 -6.51 -17.28
CA SER A 54 -12.33 -6.22 -16.64
C SER A 54 -13.14 -5.18 -17.43
N ILE A 55 -12.49 -4.16 -17.99
CA ILE A 55 -13.16 -3.16 -18.84
C ILE A 55 -13.69 -3.83 -20.12
N ILE A 56 -12.88 -4.66 -20.79
CA ILE A 56 -13.31 -5.38 -22.00
C ILE A 56 -14.48 -6.33 -21.69
N SER A 57 -14.37 -7.06 -20.58
CA SER A 57 -15.41 -7.97 -20.08
C SER A 57 -16.72 -7.23 -19.80
N PHE A 58 -16.65 -6.05 -19.20
CA PHE A 58 -17.81 -5.20 -18.92
C PHE A 58 -18.47 -4.72 -20.22
N VAL A 59 -17.69 -4.23 -21.18
CA VAL A 59 -18.20 -3.77 -22.49
C VAL A 59 -18.88 -4.90 -23.26
N LYS A 60 -18.30 -6.11 -23.22
CA LYS A 60 -18.88 -7.30 -23.86
C LYS A 60 -19.97 -7.99 -23.04
N GLN A 61 -20.36 -7.43 -21.88
CA GLN A 61 -21.35 -7.99 -20.96
C GLN A 61 -21.07 -9.46 -20.57
N TRP A 62 -19.79 -9.81 -20.40
CA TRP A 62 -19.43 -11.14 -19.95
C TRP A 62 -19.75 -11.32 -18.47
N ASN A 63 -20.29 -12.50 -18.12
CA ASN A 63 -20.63 -12.87 -16.74
C ASN A 63 -19.40 -12.93 -15.80
N VAL A 64 -18.18 -12.86 -16.33
CA VAL A 64 -16.92 -12.96 -15.58
C VAL A 64 -16.53 -11.63 -14.91
N THR A 65 -17.15 -10.51 -15.29
CA THR A 65 -16.77 -9.17 -14.84
C THR A 65 -16.79 -9.02 -13.32
N THR A 66 -17.82 -9.54 -12.64
CA THR A 66 -17.93 -9.46 -11.18
C THR A 66 -16.80 -10.22 -10.49
N ALA A 67 -16.44 -11.40 -10.99
CA ALA A 67 -15.34 -12.19 -10.44
C ALA A 67 -13.98 -11.50 -10.62
N LEU A 68 -13.76 -10.88 -11.79
CA LEU A 68 -12.55 -10.08 -12.07
C LEU A 68 -12.42 -8.90 -11.10
N LEU A 69 -13.51 -8.17 -10.86
CA LEU A 69 -13.51 -7.04 -9.92
C LEU A 69 -13.22 -7.48 -8.48
N LEU A 70 -13.80 -8.59 -8.03
CA LEU A 70 -13.51 -9.13 -6.69
C LEU A 70 -12.04 -9.58 -6.56
N LEU A 71 -11.47 -10.17 -7.62
CA LEU A 71 -10.06 -10.54 -7.66
C LEU A 71 -9.14 -9.30 -7.60
N ILE A 72 -9.48 -8.23 -8.33
CA ILE A 72 -8.76 -6.96 -8.29
C ILE A 72 -8.77 -6.39 -6.87
N ILE A 73 -9.93 -6.37 -6.20
CA ILE A 73 -10.05 -5.88 -4.82
C ILE A 73 -9.15 -6.67 -3.86
N PHE A 74 -9.12 -7.99 -4.00
CA PHE A 74 -8.24 -8.85 -3.21
C PHE A 74 -6.75 -8.52 -3.43
N LEU A 75 -6.34 -8.35 -4.71
CA LEU A 75 -4.97 -7.98 -5.07
C LEU A 75 -4.60 -6.56 -4.58
N ILE A 76 -5.54 -5.62 -4.57
CA ILE A 76 -5.33 -4.29 -3.98
C ILE A 76 -5.05 -4.39 -2.48
N GLY A 77 -5.72 -5.31 -1.76
CA GLY A 77 -5.41 -5.59 -0.36
C GLY A 77 -3.97 -6.05 -0.15
N ILE A 78 -3.51 -6.99 -0.98
CA ILE A 78 -2.11 -7.47 -0.97
C ILE A 78 -1.14 -6.32 -1.30
N PHE A 79 -1.45 -5.52 -2.32
CA PHE A 79 -0.63 -4.40 -2.76
C PHE A 79 -0.50 -3.33 -1.68
N ASN A 80 -1.61 -3.00 -0.99
CA ASN A 80 -1.62 -2.05 0.11
C ASN A 80 -0.73 -2.53 1.27
N TYR A 81 -0.84 -3.81 1.64
CA TYR A 81 0.04 -4.39 2.65
C TYR A 81 1.52 -4.26 2.23
N ASN A 82 1.87 -4.65 1.02
CA ASN A 82 3.26 -4.61 0.54
C ASN A 82 3.82 -3.17 0.47
N LEU A 83 2.98 -2.16 0.16
CA LEU A 83 3.37 -0.75 0.21
C LEU A 83 3.68 -0.26 1.62
N ASN A 84 2.83 -0.60 2.59
CA ASN A 84 2.89 -0.04 3.94
C ASN A 84 3.76 -0.86 4.91
N SER A 85 3.99 -2.13 4.60
CA SER A 85 4.70 -3.07 5.48
C SER A 85 6.14 -3.29 5.07
N ASN A 86 6.52 -2.90 3.84
CA ASN A 86 7.92 -2.83 3.49
C ASN A 86 8.55 -1.70 4.31
N PRO A 87 9.54 -2.00 5.17
CA PRO A 87 10.30 -0.95 5.81
C PRO A 87 10.87 -0.08 4.69
N ILE A 88 10.70 1.24 4.85
CA ILE A 88 11.40 2.25 4.07
C ILE A 88 12.85 1.76 3.95
N GLY A 89 13.25 1.39 2.73
CA GLY A 89 14.46 0.60 2.49
C GLY A 89 15.65 1.18 3.24
N ALA A 90 16.59 0.33 3.65
CA ALA A 90 17.74 0.59 4.51
C ALA A 90 18.68 1.75 4.06
N ASN A 91 18.30 2.52 3.05
CA ASN A 91 19.12 3.49 2.34
C ASN A 91 18.67 4.95 2.53
N HIS A 92 17.72 5.25 3.42
CA HIS A 92 17.34 6.66 3.67
C HIS A 92 18.40 7.48 4.41
N ILE A 93 19.35 6.84 5.10
CA ILE A 93 20.59 7.49 5.60
C ILE A 93 21.78 7.21 4.69
N ALA A 94 21.82 6.07 3.98
CA ALA A 94 22.93 5.70 3.11
C ALA A 94 23.04 6.59 1.85
N ASN A 95 21.95 7.19 1.37
CA ASN A 95 22.04 8.17 0.27
C ASN A 95 22.70 9.51 0.66
N PHE A 96 23.01 9.71 1.94
CA PHE A 96 23.89 10.80 2.41
C PHE A 96 25.34 10.35 2.62
N ILE A 97 25.62 9.05 2.60
CA ILE A 97 26.93 8.47 2.89
C ILE A 97 27.21 7.45 1.80
N GLU A 98 27.53 7.98 0.62
CA GLU A 98 28.06 7.26 -0.53
C GLU A 98 29.35 6.54 -0.12
N ASP A 99 29.27 5.23 0.19
CA ASP A 99 30.34 4.23 0.39
C ASP A 99 31.65 4.63 1.13
N LYS A 100 31.64 5.74 1.84
CA LYS A 100 32.78 6.28 2.57
C LYS A 100 32.48 6.22 4.06
N LYS A 101 33.36 5.57 4.82
CA LYS A 101 33.32 5.59 6.28
C LYS A 101 33.32 7.04 6.76
N SER A 102 32.15 7.53 7.15
CA SER A 102 31.98 8.89 7.65
C SER A 102 31.81 8.82 9.17
N ASN A 103 32.76 9.41 9.89
CA ASN A 103 32.69 9.48 11.34
C ASN A 103 31.85 10.71 11.73
N ILE A 104 30.63 10.48 12.19
CA ILE A 104 29.76 11.55 12.69
C ILE A 104 30.15 11.85 14.14
N ILE A 105 30.79 12.99 14.39
CA ILE A 105 31.07 13.49 15.74
C ILE A 105 29.90 14.36 16.19
N CYS A 106 29.12 13.88 17.16
CA CYS A 106 27.96 14.58 17.70
C CYS A 106 28.28 15.16 19.09
N THR A 107 27.82 16.38 19.36
CA THR A 107 27.75 16.93 20.72
C THR A 107 26.32 16.81 21.21
N VAL A 108 26.10 16.05 22.29
CA VAL A 108 24.79 15.97 22.94
C VAL A 108 24.56 17.27 23.69
N SER A 109 23.58 18.06 23.23
CA SER A 109 23.15 19.27 23.94
C SER A 109 21.92 18.95 24.77
N ASP A 110 22.05 19.05 26.09
CA ASP A 110 21.01 18.72 27.06
C ASP A 110 19.94 19.83 27.20
N LYS A 111 19.58 20.47 26.09
CA LYS A 111 18.50 21.46 26.03
C LYS A 111 17.24 20.78 25.52
N LYS A 112 16.18 20.78 26.34
CA LYS A 112 14.82 20.42 25.90
C LYS A 112 14.36 21.40 24.82
N TYR A 113 14.44 21.01 23.55
CA TYR A 113 13.93 21.80 22.43
C TYR A 113 12.40 21.74 22.29
N PHE A 114 11.77 20.71 22.86
CA PHE A 114 10.31 20.55 22.88
C PHE A 114 9.83 20.33 24.33
N PRO A 115 9.48 21.39 25.07
CA PRO A 115 9.15 21.28 26.49
C PRO A 115 7.88 20.46 26.79
N ASN A 116 7.03 20.20 25.78
CA ASN A 116 5.72 19.54 25.92
C ASN A 116 5.58 18.21 25.16
N GLN A 117 6.68 17.60 24.73
CA GLN A 117 6.62 16.28 24.08
C GLN A 117 7.64 15.37 24.77
N ASP A 118 7.22 14.16 25.16
CA ASP A 118 8.11 13.07 25.59
C ASP A 118 8.91 12.55 24.37
N LYS A 119 9.64 13.46 23.72
CA LYS A 119 10.43 13.21 22.53
C LYS A 119 11.83 13.73 22.79
N ILE A 120 12.77 12.81 22.71
CA ILE A 120 14.19 13.14 22.73
C ILE A 120 14.53 13.73 21.36
N SER A 121 14.92 15.00 21.33
CA SER A 121 15.29 15.69 20.09
C SER A 121 16.80 15.89 20.04
N PHE A 122 17.45 15.36 19.01
CA PHE A 122 18.88 15.57 18.76
C PHE A 122 19.07 16.72 17.76
N LYS A 123 19.71 17.80 18.20
CA LYS A 123 20.11 18.89 17.30
C LYS A 123 21.51 18.60 16.76
N VAL A 124 21.59 18.26 15.48
CA VAL A 124 22.88 18.05 14.80
C VAL A 124 23.35 19.37 14.22
N LYS A 125 24.50 19.89 14.70
CA LYS A 125 25.19 21.01 14.07
C LYS A 125 26.39 20.45 13.32
N VAL A 126 26.34 20.48 11.99
CA VAL A 126 27.45 20.03 11.13
C VAL A 126 28.49 21.15 11.07
N SER A 127 29.72 20.89 11.53
CA SER A 127 30.80 21.90 11.55
C SER A 127 31.77 21.79 10.38
N GLN A 128 31.94 20.63 9.75
CA GLN A 128 32.87 20.46 8.63
C GLN A 128 32.56 19.20 7.83
N ILE A 129 32.44 19.34 6.51
CA ILE A 129 32.51 18.21 5.57
C ILE A 129 33.91 18.32 4.95
N GLU A 130 34.85 17.50 5.39
CA GLU A 130 36.13 17.39 4.70
C GLU A 130 35.91 16.65 3.37
N ARG A 131 35.84 17.43 2.29
CA ARG A 131 35.80 16.93 0.94
C ARG A 131 37.24 16.65 0.54
N GLY A 132 37.63 15.38 0.49
CA GLY A 132 38.96 14.99 0.02
C GLY A 132 39.25 15.58 -1.36
N ASP A 133 40.46 16.12 -1.54
CA ASP A 133 40.92 16.83 -2.73
C ASP A 133 40.63 16.05 -4.02
N PHE A 134 39.75 16.60 -4.85
CA PHE A 134 39.67 16.21 -6.26
C PHE A 134 40.45 17.26 -7.06
N SER A 135 41.68 16.91 -7.44
CA SER A 135 42.41 17.65 -8.46
C SER A 135 41.69 17.48 -9.80
N ILE A 136 40.92 18.48 -10.20
CA ILE A 136 40.41 18.58 -11.57
C ILE A 136 41.62 18.96 -12.44
N ARG A 137 42.15 18.00 -13.19
CA ARG A 137 43.03 18.29 -14.34
C ARG A 137 42.15 18.52 -15.56
N THR A 138 42.28 19.71 -16.12
CA THR A 138 41.72 20.16 -17.40
C THR A 138 42.27 19.38 -18.58
#